data_AF-A0AA88RLZ9-F1
#
_entry.id   AF-A0AA88RLZ9-F1
#
_cell.length_a   1.000
_cell.length_b   1.000
_cell.length_c   1.000
_cell.angle_alpha   90.00
_cell.angle_beta   90.00
_cell.angle_gamma   90.00
#
_symmetry.space_group_name_H-M   'P 1'
#
loop_
_entity.id
_entity.type
_entity.pdbx_description
1 polymer ?
#
loop_
_entity_poly.entity_id
_entity_poly.type
_entity_poly.pdbx_seq_one_letter_code
_entity_poly.pdbx_strand_id
1 'polypeptide(L)'
;MFMSGQEVGCAAELHPTTKGDDGSIIVQGIPYHYGRADPTVISWIGITCNNDRRLTAVNLPHMGLTGTIPKEVGNLTSLVFLNISNNSLQGHLPAEVGLLHQLQYMNLQFNELSGEIPSSLSRCWELRQLSLNGNKFNGSILGTIGNLSKLEELYLGENDLQGRIPHEMSNLIGLTILSIPYNKLEGPIPVGILNISSLQMVTLRNNSLSGALPTDMRITKDSL
;
A
#
# COMPACT_ATOMS: atom_id res chain seq x y z
N MET A 1 -12.35 19.15 3.42
CA MET A 1 -13.37 19.23 2.34
C MET A 1 -13.43 17.89 1.62
N PHE A 2 -14.57 17.46 1.08
CA PHE A 2 -14.62 16.22 0.26
C PHE A 2 -13.84 16.41 -1.05
N MET A 3 -13.12 15.38 -1.52
CA MET A 3 -12.43 15.40 -2.83
C MET A 3 -13.39 15.13 -4.00
N SER A 4 -14.50 15.86 -4.05
CA SER A 4 -15.60 15.63 -4.98
C SER A 4 -15.28 16.07 -6.42
N GLY A 5 -14.96 15.12 -7.28
CA GLY A 5 -15.24 15.19 -8.72
C GLY A 5 -14.20 15.84 -9.63
N GLN A 6 -13.14 16.45 -9.10
CA GLN A 6 -11.98 16.90 -9.88
C GLN A 6 -10.67 16.58 -9.15
N GLU A 7 -9.59 16.44 -9.91
CA GLU A 7 -8.25 16.21 -9.34
C GLU A 7 -7.82 17.44 -8.54
N VAL A 8 -7.66 17.26 -7.23
CA VAL A 8 -7.33 18.32 -6.26
C VAL A 8 -5.84 18.65 -6.39
N GLY A 9 -5.48 19.39 -7.44
CA GLY A 9 -4.11 19.86 -7.65
C GLY A 9 -3.66 20.80 -6.53
N CYS A 10 -2.35 21.00 -6.36
CA CYS A 10 -1.76 21.74 -5.21
C CYS A 10 -2.26 23.20 -5.00
N ALA A 11 -3.06 23.75 -5.92
CA ALA A 11 -3.72 25.05 -5.76
C ALA A 11 -5.08 24.98 -5.05
N ALA A 12 -5.61 23.78 -4.77
CA ALA A 12 -6.80 23.55 -3.97
C ALA A 12 -6.41 23.10 -2.55
N GLU A 13 -7.16 23.55 -1.55
CA GLU A 13 -6.78 23.53 -0.15
C GLU A 13 -6.87 22.11 0.45
N LEU A 14 -5.73 21.39 0.45
CA LEU A 14 -5.59 20.10 1.15
C LEU A 14 -5.63 20.33 2.67
N HIS A 15 -4.51 20.65 3.36
CA HIS A 15 -4.54 21.27 4.73
C HIS A 15 -5.08 20.19 5.80
N PRO A 16 -4.71 20.02 7.11
CA PRO A 16 -5.16 18.79 7.88
C PRO A 16 -5.65 18.86 9.36
N THR A 17 -6.97 18.63 9.65
CA THR A 17 -7.61 18.43 11.00
C THR A 17 -9.15 18.19 10.99
N THR A 18 -9.64 17.45 12.01
CA THR A 18 -11.04 17.24 12.47
C THR A 18 -12.05 16.46 11.58
N LYS A 19 -12.92 15.73 12.30
CA LYS A 19 -13.96 14.79 11.85
C LYS A 19 -15.04 15.41 10.96
N GLY A 20 -15.33 14.80 9.81
CA GLY A 20 -16.61 14.93 9.11
C GLY A 20 -17.69 14.07 9.78
N ASP A 21 -18.94 14.53 9.79
CA ASP A 21 -20.05 13.85 10.50
C ASP A 21 -20.37 12.43 9.96
N ASP A 22 -19.89 12.10 8.77
CA ASP A 22 -20.01 10.80 8.10
C ASP A 22 -18.81 9.84 8.32
N GLY A 23 -17.72 10.30 8.94
CA GLY A 23 -16.49 9.52 9.13
C GLY A 23 -15.51 9.53 7.94
N SER A 24 -15.69 10.44 6.98
CA SER A 24 -14.74 10.67 5.89
C SER A 24 -13.44 11.36 6.37
N ILE A 25 -12.32 11.13 5.66
CA ILE A 25 -11.07 11.84 5.89
C ILE A 25 -11.21 13.29 5.40
N ILE A 26 -11.27 14.23 6.35
CA ILE A 26 -11.17 15.67 6.07
C ILE A 26 -9.72 16.13 6.26
N VAL A 27 -9.14 16.48 5.12
CA VAL A 27 -8.01 17.40 4.99
C VAL A 27 -8.62 18.83 5.09
N GLN A 28 -8.39 19.59 6.21
CA GLN A 28 -8.26 21.08 6.29
C GLN A 28 -7.42 21.64 7.50
N GLY A 29 -6.79 22.83 7.40
CA GLY A 29 -5.42 23.21 7.84
C GLY A 29 -4.84 23.38 9.26
N ILE A 30 -3.50 23.29 9.33
CA ILE A 30 -2.62 23.81 10.41
C ILE A 30 -1.77 25.00 9.88
N PRO A 31 -1.74 26.16 10.57
CA PRO A 31 -0.91 27.32 10.19
C PRO A 31 0.52 27.25 10.78
N TYR A 32 1.52 27.65 9.98
CA TYR A 32 2.90 27.80 10.45
C TYR A 32 3.11 29.17 11.11
N HIS A 33 3.22 29.23 12.44
CA HIS A 33 3.53 30.45 13.18
C HIS A 33 5.04 30.78 13.15
N TYR A 34 5.52 31.37 12.05
CA TYR A 34 6.39 32.58 12.02
C TYR A 34 6.85 32.90 10.59
N GLY A 35 6.90 34.19 10.25
CA GLY A 35 7.36 34.67 8.93
C GLY A 35 6.25 34.84 7.89
N ARG A 36 6.52 35.61 6.84
CA ARG A 36 5.56 35.84 5.74
C ARG A 36 5.43 34.58 4.90
N ALA A 37 4.22 34.09 4.69
CA ALA A 37 3.94 33.08 3.68
C ALA A 37 4.23 33.67 2.28
N ASP A 38 5.08 33.00 1.51
CA ASP A 38 5.29 33.30 0.10
C ASP A 38 4.21 32.59 -0.72
N PRO A 39 3.36 33.30 -1.49
CA PRO A 39 2.30 32.68 -2.28
C PRO A 39 2.82 31.81 -3.45
N THR A 40 4.13 31.77 -3.69
CA THR A 40 4.75 30.88 -4.69
C THR A 40 5.22 29.53 -4.13
N VAL A 41 5.27 29.35 -2.80
CA VAL A 41 5.78 28.12 -2.16
C VAL A 41 4.70 27.45 -1.30
N ILE A 42 3.83 26.66 -1.95
CA ILE A 42 2.82 25.84 -1.26
C ILE A 42 3.45 24.51 -0.78
N SER A 43 4.36 24.59 0.19
CA SER A 43 5.00 23.42 0.81
C SER A 43 4.12 22.85 1.94
N TRP A 44 3.08 22.12 1.56
CA TRP A 44 2.36 21.22 2.46
C TRP A 44 3.31 20.19 3.08
N ILE A 45 3.24 19.96 4.40
CA ILE A 45 3.98 18.86 5.04
C ILE A 45 3.52 17.54 4.40
N GLY A 46 4.46 16.77 3.87
CA GLY A 46 4.20 15.44 3.31
C GLY A 46 3.51 15.41 1.94
N ILE A 47 3.31 16.54 1.25
CA ILE A 47 2.67 16.56 -0.08
C ILE A 47 3.63 17.12 -1.13
N THR A 48 3.62 16.56 -2.34
CA THR A 48 4.43 17.02 -3.48
C THR A 48 3.61 16.95 -4.76
N CYS A 49 3.77 17.95 -5.62
CA CYS A 49 3.12 18.02 -6.94
C CYS A 49 4.16 18.20 -8.06
N ASN A 50 3.75 17.90 -9.29
CA ASN A 50 4.54 18.20 -10.49
C ASN A 50 4.33 19.65 -10.98
N ASN A 51 5.01 20.01 -12.08
CA ASN A 51 4.89 21.34 -12.72
C ASN A 51 3.45 21.69 -13.15
N ASP A 52 2.65 20.67 -13.52
CA ASP A 52 1.24 20.81 -13.89
C ASP A 52 0.32 20.94 -12.65
N ARG A 53 0.90 21.06 -11.45
CA ARG A 53 0.24 21.13 -10.13
C ARG A 53 -0.53 19.86 -9.73
N ARG A 54 -0.35 18.74 -10.44
CA ARG A 54 -0.97 17.44 -10.12
C ARG A 54 -0.22 16.77 -8.98
N LEU A 55 -0.93 16.12 -8.06
CA LEU A 55 -0.37 15.50 -6.87
C LEU A 55 0.44 14.24 -7.24
N THR A 56 1.73 14.21 -6.86
CA THR A 56 2.67 13.12 -7.18
C THR A 56 3.16 12.35 -5.96
N ALA A 57 3.18 12.97 -4.77
CA ALA A 57 3.47 12.26 -3.53
C ALA A 57 2.56 12.70 -2.38
N VAL A 58 2.16 11.71 -1.56
CA VAL A 58 1.58 11.87 -0.23
C VAL A 58 2.42 11.04 0.75
N ASN A 59 2.89 11.67 1.82
CA ASN A 59 3.80 11.13 2.81
C ASN A 59 3.41 11.67 4.20
N LEU A 60 2.34 11.10 4.77
CA LEU A 60 1.73 11.49 6.04
C LEU A 60 1.79 10.35 7.09
N PRO A 61 2.97 9.73 7.35
CA PRO A 61 3.08 8.70 8.38
C PRO A 61 3.03 9.31 9.78
N HIS A 62 2.53 8.56 10.77
CA HIS A 62 2.46 9.00 12.19
C HIS A 62 1.67 10.31 12.42
N MET A 63 0.71 10.64 11.56
CA MET A 63 -0.08 11.89 11.63
C MET A 63 -1.38 11.76 12.45
N GLY A 64 -1.67 10.59 13.03
CA GLY A 64 -2.90 10.35 13.80
C GLY A 64 -4.17 10.33 12.95
N LEU A 65 -4.06 10.04 11.65
CA LEU A 65 -5.21 10.00 10.73
C LEU A 65 -6.20 8.90 11.14
N THR A 66 -7.49 9.21 11.04
CA THR A 66 -8.62 8.34 11.41
C THR A 66 -9.70 8.40 10.33
N GLY A 67 -10.68 7.48 10.39
CA GLY A 67 -11.72 7.36 9.36
C GLY A 67 -11.31 6.37 8.26
N THR A 68 -11.97 6.44 7.10
CA THR A 68 -11.79 5.47 5.99
C THR A 68 -11.08 6.10 4.80
N ILE A 69 -10.33 5.30 4.04
CA ILE A 69 -9.72 5.77 2.77
C ILE A 69 -10.86 6.00 1.76
N PRO A 70 -11.10 7.25 1.30
CA PRO A 70 -12.20 7.55 0.40
C PRO A 70 -11.91 7.03 -1.02
N LYS A 71 -12.94 6.58 -1.74
CA LYS A 71 -12.83 6.15 -3.15
C LYS A 71 -12.26 7.24 -4.06
N GLU A 72 -12.48 8.51 -3.70
CA GLU A 72 -11.94 9.70 -4.35
C GLU A 72 -10.40 9.72 -4.39
N VAL A 73 -9.70 8.87 -3.63
CA VAL A 73 -8.26 8.61 -3.79
C VAL A 73 -7.91 8.24 -5.24
N GLY A 74 -8.79 7.53 -5.96
CA GLY A 74 -8.58 7.16 -7.36
C GLY A 74 -8.55 8.33 -8.35
N ASN A 75 -8.98 9.53 -7.93
CA ASN A 75 -8.86 10.75 -8.74
C ASN A 75 -7.41 11.26 -8.83
N LEU A 76 -6.52 10.80 -7.95
CA LEU A 76 -5.12 11.23 -7.85
C LEU A 76 -4.23 10.53 -8.90
N THR A 77 -4.62 10.58 -10.18
CA THR A 77 -4.04 9.74 -11.24
C THR A 77 -2.56 9.99 -11.55
N SER A 78 -1.99 11.10 -11.05
CA SER A 78 -0.55 11.41 -11.09
C SER A 78 0.25 10.91 -9.87
N LEU A 79 -0.38 10.24 -8.90
CA LEU A 79 0.28 9.83 -7.66
C LEU A 79 1.28 8.71 -7.91
N VAL A 80 2.56 8.96 -7.59
CA VAL A 80 3.69 8.03 -7.71
C VAL A 80 4.05 7.42 -6.36
N PHE A 81 3.85 8.16 -5.27
CA PHE A 81 4.20 7.74 -3.91
C PHE A 81 3.05 8.01 -2.93
N LEU A 82 2.62 6.97 -2.21
CA LEU A 82 1.60 7.05 -1.16
C LEU A 82 2.09 6.36 0.11
N ASN A 83 2.43 7.14 1.14
CA ASN A 83 2.70 6.67 2.48
C ASN A 83 1.74 7.35 3.47
N ILE A 84 0.85 6.56 4.06
CA ILE A 84 -0.06 6.95 5.16
C ILE A 84 0.00 5.92 6.30
N SER A 85 1.16 5.29 6.47
CA SER A 85 1.43 4.28 7.49
C SER A 85 1.42 4.83 8.92
N ASN A 86 1.31 3.93 9.91
CA ASN A 86 1.36 4.26 11.33
C ASN A 86 0.29 5.30 11.72
N ASN A 87 -0.95 5.05 11.30
CA ASN A 87 -2.13 5.86 11.59
C ASN A 87 -3.24 4.94 12.16
N SER A 88 -4.46 5.44 12.29
CA SER A 88 -5.63 4.68 12.77
C SER A 88 -6.75 4.69 11.71
N LEU A 89 -6.36 4.50 10.44
CA LEU A 89 -7.28 4.38 9.31
C LEU A 89 -7.99 3.02 9.34
N GLN A 90 -9.30 3.02 9.10
CA GLN A 90 -10.20 1.87 9.26
C GLN A 90 -10.97 1.59 7.96
N GLY A 91 -11.76 0.51 7.96
CA GLY A 91 -12.60 0.14 6.82
C GLY A 91 -11.80 -0.55 5.71
N HIS A 92 -12.32 -0.52 4.47
CA HIS A 92 -11.73 -1.22 3.33
C HIS A 92 -10.76 -0.34 2.56
N LEU A 93 -9.80 -0.96 1.87
CA LEU A 93 -9.04 -0.29 0.81
C LEU A 93 -9.96 -0.18 -0.44
N PRO A 94 -10.36 1.03 -0.89
CA PRO A 94 -11.30 1.18 -1.98
C PRO A 94 -10.75 0.63 -3.30
N ALA A 95 -11.61 0.03 -4.13
CA ALA A 95 -11.20 -0.56 -5.40
C ALA A 95 -10.63 0.47 -6.39
N GLU A 96 -10.98 1.74 -6.19
CA GLU A 96 -10.53 2.90 -6.95
C GLU A 96 -9.02 3.18 -6.80
N VAL A 97 -8.30 2.57 -5.85
CA VAL A 97 -6.82 2.60 -5.87
C VAL A 97 -6.25 2.00 -7.15
N GLY A 98 -6.98 1.08 -7.80
CA GLY A 98 -6.63 0.52 -9.11
C GLY A 98 -6.76 1.49 -10.29
N LEU A 99 -7.05 2.78 -10.05
CA LEU A 99 -6.95 3.86 -11.04
C LEU A 99 -5.60 4.59 -10.97
N LEU A 100 -4.79 4.32 -9.93
CA LEU A 100 -3.50 4.96 -9.67
C LEU A 100 -2.38 4.31 -10.50
N HIS A 101 -2.55 4.31 -11.83
CA HIS A 101 -1.67 3.61 -12.77
C HIS A 101 -0.18 4.04 -12.70
N GLN A 102 0.11 5.24 -12.19
CA GLN A 102 1.48 5.77 -12.04
C GLN A 102 2.14 5.43 -10.68
N LEU A 103 1.41 4.77 -9.78
CA LEU A 103 1.85 4.54 -8.40
C LEU A 103 2.96 3.49 -8.34
N GLN A 104 4.13 3.90 -7.85
CA GLN A 104 5.32 3.06 -7.68
C GLN A 104 5.51 2.59 -6.23
N TYR A 105 5.04 3.36 -5.25
CA TYR A 105 5.20 3.06 -3.84
C TYR A 105 3.87 3.24 -3.09
N MET A 106 3.37 2.16 -2.48
CA MET A 106 2.20 2.19 -1.58
C MET A 106 2.58 1.62 -0.21
N ASN A 107 2.52 2.45 0.83
CA ASN A 107 2.76 2.07 2.21
C ASN A 107 1.60 2.48 3.13
N LEU A 108 0.81 1.49 3.54
CA LEU A 108 -0.35 1.59 4.42
C LEU A 108 -0.15 0.84 5.75
N GLN A 109 1.09 0.40 6.04
CA GLN A 109 1.37 -0.46 7.20
C GLN A 109 0.98 0.19 8.54
N PHE A 110 0.71 -0.62 9.56
CA PHE A 110 0.32 -0.18 10.91
C PHE A 110 -0.87 0.78 10.86
N ASN A 111 -2.01 0.23 10.46
CA ASN A 111 -3.32 0.84 10.44
C ASN A 111 -4.37 -0.20 10.88
N GLU A 112 -5.65 0.11 10.76
CA GLU A 112 -6.77 -0.76 11.10
C GLU A 112 -7.62 -1.12 9.86
N LEU A 113 -7.03 -1.08 8.66
CA LEU A 113 -7.68 -1.43 7.39
C LEU A 113 -8.06 -2.92 7.37
N SER A 114 -9.15 -3.25 6.70
CA SER A 114 -9.87 -4.52 6.87
C SER A 114 -10.58 -4.98 5.61
N GLY A 115 -11.01 -6.25 5.58
CA GLY A 115 -11.64 -6.87 4.41
C GLY A 115 -10.60 -7.38 3.42
N GLU A 116 -11.04 -7.72 2.21
CA GLU A 116 -10.14 -8.27 1.18
C GLU A 116 -9.26 -7.20 0.52
N ILE A 117 -8.07 -7.60 0.07
CA ILE A 117 -7.22 -6.75 -0.79
C ILE A 117 -7.90 -6.66 -2.17
N PRO A 118 -8.29 -5.46 -2.65
CA PRO A 118 -9.09 -5.34 -3.87
C PRO A 118 -8.31 -5.80 -5.11
N SER A 119 -8.93 -6.67 -5.91
CA SER A 119 -8.33 -7.24 -7.13
C SER A 119 -7.87 -6.18 -8.15
N SER A 120 -8.50 -5.00 -8.13
CA SER A 120 -8.15 -3.84 -8.95
C SER A 120 -6.77 -3.25 -8.63
N LEU A 121 -6.18 -3.51 -7.46
CA LEU A 121 -4.81 -3.11 -7.12
C LEU A 121 -3.78 -3.67 -8.13
N SER A 122 -4.09 -4.80 -8.78
CA SER A 122 -3.32 -5.36 -9.91
C SER A 122 -3.19 -4.46 -11.14
N ARG A 123 -3.94 -3.34 -11.19
CA ARG A 123 -3.86 -2.32 -12.25
C ARG A 123 -2.83 -1.22 -11.96
N CYS A 124 -2.20 -1.21 -10.78
CA CYS A 124 -1.07 -0.34 -10.50
C CYS A 124 0.21 -0.94 -11.11
N TRP A 125 0.28 -1.02 -12.45
CA TRP A 125 1.35 -1.75 -13.17
C TRP A 125 2.76 -1.15 -13.01
N GLU A 126 2.88 0.09 -12.51
CA GLU A 126 4.17 0.68 -12.10
C GLU A 126 4.61 0.30 -10.67
N LEU A 127 3.79 -0.39 -9.87
CA LEU A 127 4.04 -0.60 -8.44
C LEU A 127 5.29 -1.45 -8.19
N ARG A 128 6.27 -0.86 -7.48
CA ARG A 128 7.55 -1.47 -7.05
C ARG A 128 7.49 -1.93 -5.59
N GLN A 129 6.86 -1.15 -4.72
CA GLN A 129 6.74 -1.47 -3.30
C GLN A 129 5.27 -1.45 -2.88
N LEU A 130 4.81 -2.55 -2.26
CA LEU A 130 3.52 -2.66 -1.60
C LEU A 130 3.73 -3.09 -0.14
N SER A 131 3.40 -2.22 0.81
CA SER A 131 3.39 -2.56 2.24
C SER A 131 2.02 -2.34 2.88
N LEU A 132 1.42 -3.45 3.33
CA LEU A 132 0.15 -3.54 4.04
C LEU A 132 0.31 -4.17 5.44
N ASN A 133 1.56 -4.34 5.92
CA ASN A 133 1.88 -4.96 7.21
C ASN A 133 1.06 -4.41 8.38
N GLY A 134 0.69 -5.23 9.36
CA GLY A 134 0.07 -4.74 10.60
C GLY A 134 -1.27 -4.07 10.33
N ASN A 135 -2.20 -4.82 9.75
CA ASN A 135 -3.58 -4.41 9.45
C ASN A 135 -4.52 -5.60 9.77
N LYS A 136 -5.77 -5.53 9.31
CA LYS A 136 -6.83 -6.54 9.51
C LYS A 136 -7.34 -7.07 8.16
N PHE A 137 -6.51 -7.04 7.11
CA PHE A 137 -6.85 -7.57 5.79
C PHE A 137 -7.07 -9.09 5.88
N ASN A 138 -8.11 -9.57 5.21
CA ASN A 138 -8.56 -10.96 5.23
C ASN A 138 -8.85 -11.46 3.81
N GLY A 139 -9.48 -12.64 3.71
CA GLY A 139 -9.63 -13.34 2.42
C GLY A 139 -8.29 -13.89 1.93
N SER A 140 -8.23 -14.20 0.63
CA SER A 140 -7.04 -14.80 0.01
C SER A 140 -6.15 -13.80 -0.71
N ILE A 141 -4.84 -14.05 -0.74
CA ILE A 141 -3.93 -13.35 -1.66
C ILE A 141 -4.35 -13.73 -3.09
N LEU A 142 -4.91 -12.77 -3.83
CA LEU A 142 -5.46 -13.00 -5.16
C LEU A 142 -4.33 -13.18 -6.19
N GLY A 143 -4.45 -14.19 -7.06
CA GLY A 143 -3.46 -14.46 -8.12
C GLY A 143 -3.22 -13.29 -9.08
N THR A 144 -4.15 -12.35 -9.18
CA THR A 144 -3.98 -11.07 -9.88
C THR A 144 -2.80 -10.22 -9.36
N ILE A 145 -2.29 -10.49 -8.16
CA ILE A 145 -1.04 -9.88 -7.66
C ILE A 145 0.13 -10.11 -8.64
N GLY A 146 0.15 -11.24 -9.34
CA GLY A 146 1.17 -11.59 -10.35
C GLY A 146 1.18 -10.71 -11.61
N ASN A 147 0.20 -9.82 -11.78
CA ASN A 147 0.20 -8.80 -12.83
C ASN A 147 1.12 -7.61 -12.52
N LEU A 148 1.55 -7.46 -11.26
CA LEU A 148 2.45 -6.39 -10.82
C LEU A 148 3.90 -6.71 -11.21
N SER A 149 4.18 -6.82 -12.52
CA SER A 149 5.47 -7.28 -13.05
C SER A 149 6.68 -6.40 -12.71
N LYS A 150 6.45 -5.22 -12.11
CA LYS A 150 7.46 -4.28 -11.60
C LYS A 150 7.69 -4.37 -10.09
N LEU A 151 6.98 -5.26 -9.38
CA LEU A 151 7.04 -5.36 -7.93
C LEU A 151 8.38 -5.94 -7.48
N GLU A 152 9.11 -5.13 -6.70
CA GLU A 152 10.41 -5.43 -6.10
C GLU A 152 10.24 -5.83 -4.63
N GLU A 153 9.26 -5.26 -3.92
CA GLU A 153 9.04 -5.48 -2.49
C GLU A 153 7.55 -5.68 -2.16
N LEU A 154 7.23 -6.78 -1.45
CA LEU A 154 5.88 -7.12 -1.02
C LEU A 154 5.84 -7.47 0.47
N TYR A 155 5.12 -6.66 1.24
CA TYR A 155 4.92 -6.84 2.69
C TYR A 155 3.43 -6.93 3.03
N LEU A 156 2.98 -8.13 3.43
CA LEU A 156 1.59 -8.47 3.78
C LEU A 156 1.48 -9.13 5.17
N GLY A 157 2.53 -9.03 5.98
CA GLY A 157 2.61 -9.67 7.30
C GLY A 157 1.65 -9.07 8.33
N GLU A 158 1.45 -9.77 9.45
CA GLU A 158 0.63 -9.29 10.59
C GLU A 158 -0.77 -8.85 10.12
N ASN A 159 -1.50 -9.81 9.54
CA ASN A 159 -2.85 -9.65 8.98
C ASN A 159 -3.66 -10.95 9.17
N ASP A 160 -4.91 -10.94 8.72
CA ASP A 160 -5.85 -12.07 8.80
C ASP A 160 -5.95 -12.89 7.48
N LEU A 161 -4.98 -12.75 6.56
CA LEU A 161 -5.02 -13.39 5.23
C LEU A 161 -4.97 -14.92 5.34
N GLN A 162 -5.74 -15.61 4.50
CA GLN A 162 -6.02 -17.04 4.59
C GLN A 162 -5.96 -17.74 3.23
N GLY A 163 -6.01 -19.08 3.23
CA GLY A 163 -5.91 -19.86 2.00
C GLY A 163 -4.47 -19.94 1.49
N ARG A 164 -4.28 -20.22 0.21
CA ARG A 164 -2.96 -20.55 -0.35
C ARG A 164 -2.24 -19.32 -0.90
N ILE A 165 -0.91 -19.37 -0.87
CA ILE A 165 -0.08 -18.46 -1.66
C ILE A 165 -0.33 -18.77 -3.16
N PRO A 166 -0.77 -17.80 -3.98
CA PRO A 166 -1.07 -18.04 -5.39
C PRO A 166 0.20 -18.32 -6.21
N HIS A 167 0.13 -19.28 -7.13
CA HIS A 167 1.27 -19.65 -7.97
C HIS A 167 1.70 -18.53 -8.92
N GLU A 168 0.78 -17.64 -9.29
CA GLU A 168 0.97 -16.46 -10.11
C GLU A 168 2.02 -15.48 -9.56
N MET A 169 2.35 -15.57 -8.26
CA MET A 169 3.47 -14.80 -7.68
C MET A 169 4.83 -15.18 -8.27
N SER A 170 4.98 -16.32 -8.98
CA SER A 170 6.18 -16.61 -9.76
C SER A 170 6.39 -15.66 -10.96
N ASN A 171 5.36 -14.89 -11.35
CA ASN A 171 5.46 -13.87 -12.40
C ASN A 171 6.15 -12.58 -11.90
N LEU A 172 6.36 -12.44 -10.59
CA LEU A 172 7.02 -11.30 -9.97
C LEU A 172 8.55 -11.42 -10.11
N ILE A 173 9.04 -11.47 -11.35
CA ILE A 173 10.44 -11.78 -11.69
C ILE A 173 11.47 -10.73 -11.22
N GLY A 174 11.01 -9.58 -10.72
CA GLY A 174 11.84 -8.54 -10.08
C GLY A 174 11.81 -8.56 -8.55
N LEU A 175 11.02 -9.44 -7.92
CA LEU A 175 10.79 -9.43 -6.48
C LEU A 175 12.09 -9.75 -5.73
N THR A 176 12.51 -8.85 -4.84
CA THR A 176 13.68 -8.99 -3.98
C THR A 176 13.29 -9.34 -2.54
N ILE A 177 12.15 -8.80 -2.06
CA ILE A 177 11.64 -9.05 -0.72
C ILE A 177 10.19 -9.52 -0.79
N LEU A 178 9.95 -10.70 -0.22
CA LEU A 178 8.62 -11.25 0.06
C LEU A 178 8.47 -11.43 1.57
N SER A 179 7.51 -10.75 2.20
CA SER A 179 7.25 -10.90 3.63
C SER A 179 5.76 -11.04 3.91
N ILE A 180 5.33 -12.24 4.31
CA ILE A 180 3.95 -12.53 4.72
C ILE A 180 3.90 -13.31 6.06
N PRO A 181 4.69 -12.95 7.09
CA PRO A 181 4.65 -13.64 8.38
C PRO A 181 3.36 -13.31 9.15
N TYR A 182 3.02 -14.10 10.16
CA TYR A 182 1.85 -13.84 11.04
C TYR A 182 0.55 -13.65 10.26
N ASN A 183 0.15 -14.69 9.52
CA ASN A 183 -1.11 -14.79 8.79
C ASN A 183 -1.68 -16.22 8.96
N LYS A 184 -2.76 -16.55 8.24
CA LYS A 184 -3.46 -17.85 8.28
C LYS A 184 -3.30 -18.60 6.96
N LEU A 185 -2.19 -18.39 6.25
CA LEU A 185 -1.93 -19.04 4.97
C LEU A 185 -1.68 -20.53 5.14
N GLU A 186 -2.14 -21.33 4.18
CA GLU A 186 -2.13 -22.79 4.20
C GLU A 186 -1.62 -23.39 2.88
N GLY A 187 -1.43 -24.72 2.86
CA GLY A 187 -0.97 -25.45 1.67
C GLY A 187 0.54 -25.28 1.40
N PRO A 188 1.02 -25.73 0.23
CA PRO A 188 2.44 -25.66 -0.12
C PRO A 188 2.85 -24.29 -0.64
N ILE A 189 4.12 -23.91 -0.38
CA ILE A 189 4.75 -22.75 -1.03
C ILE A 189 4.91 -23.06 -2.54
N PRO A 190 4.41 -22.24 -3.47
CA PRO A 190 4.59 -22.45 -4.90
C PRO A 190 6.07 -22.44 -5.30
N VAL A 191 6.55 -23.56 -5.86
CA VAL A 191 7.97 -23.73 -6.25
C VAL A 191 8.49 -22.66 -7.21
N GLY A 192 7.60 -22.08 -8.05
CA GLY A 192 7.97 -20.98 -8.95
C GLY A 192 8.43 -19.72 -8.23
N ILE A 193 7.93 -19.43 -7.02
CA ILE A 193 8.39 -18.30 -6.20
C ILE A 193 9.83 -18.52 -5.75
N LEU A 194 10.16 -19.75 -5.35
CA LEU A 194 11.49 -20.13 -4.85
C LEU A 194 12.57 -20.13 -5.95
N ASN A 195 12.15 -20.05 -7.22
CA ASN A 195 13.02 -19.93 -8.39
C ASN A 195 13.20 -18.48 -8.87
N ILE A 196 12.57 -17.48 -8.24
CA ILE A 196 12.76 -16.06 -8.60
C ILE A 196 14.19 -15.64 -8.25
N SER A 197 15.03 -15.44 -9.27
CA SER A 197 16.47 -15.22 -9.11
C SER A 197 16.85 -13.88 -8.45
N SER A 198 15.90 -12.94 -8.34
CA SER A 198 16.07 -11.65 -7.66
C SER A 198 15.82 -11.71 -6.15
N LEU A 199 15.20 -12.78 -5.63
CA LEU A 199 14.83 -12.87 -4.21
C LEU A 199 16.06 -12.90 -3.30
N GLN A 200 16.05 -12.00 -2.32
CA GLN A 200 17.06 -11.83 -1.28
C GLN A 200 16.49 -12.19 0.10
N MET A 201 15.18 -11.95 0.31
CA MET A 201 14.49 -12.21 1.57
C MET A 201 13.09 -12.80 1.32
N VAL A 202 12.78 -13.91 1.98
CA VAL A 202 11.45 -14.54 1.99
C VAL A 202 11.08 -14.86 3.42
N THR A 203 10.17 -14.08 4.01
CA THR A 203 9.70 -14.27 5.39
C THR A 203 8.26 -14.78 5.42
N LEU A 204 8.05 -15.97 5.99
CA LEU A 204 6.77 -16.71 5.93
C LEU A 204 6.35 -17.29 7.29
N ARG A 205 7.14 -17.09 8.36
CA ARG A 205 6.91 -17.66 9.69
C ARG A 205 5.53 -17.34 10.27
N ASN A 206 5.06 -18.19 11.18
CA ASN A 206 3.73 -18.06 11.81
C ASN A 206 2.59 -18.02 10.77
N ASN A 207 2.57 -19.05 9.91
CA ASN A 207 1.45 -19.44 9.05
C ASN A 207 1.18 -20.95 9.23
N SER A 208 0.14 -21.49 8.58
CA SER A 208 -0.17 -22.93 8.51
C SER A 208 0.34 -23.58 7.20
N LEU A 209 1.47 -23.10 6.68
CA LEU A 209 2.09 -23.62 5.46
C LEU A 209 2.60 -25.06 5.65
N SER A 210 2.73 -25.78 4.54
CA SER A 210 2.98 -27.23 4.51
C SER A 210 3.82 -27.65 3.30
N GLY A 211 4.09 -28.95 3.16
CA GLY A 211 4.96 -29.49 2.11
C GLY A 211 6.45 -29.40 2.48
N ALA A 212 7.30 -29.89 1.57
CA ALA A 212 8.75 -29.84 1.74
C ALA A 212 9.34 -28.59 1.06
N LEU A 213 10.27 -27.93 1.75
CA LEU A 213 11.15 -26.95 1.14
C LEU A 213 12.11 -27.69 0.17
N PRO A 214 12.30 -27.21 -1.07
CA PRO A 214 13.34 -27.70 -1.96
C PRO A 214 14.73 -27.67 -1.29
N THR A 215 15.51 -28.73 -1.46
CA THR A 215 16.84 -28.88 -0.84
C THR A 215 17.84 -27.81 -1.26
N ASP A 216 17.65 -27.24 -2.44
CA ASP A 216 18.62 -26.40 -3.13
C ASP A 216 18.36 -24.90 -2.89
N MET A 217 17.50 -24.59 -1.91
CA MET A 217 17.05 -23.25 -1.56
C MET A 217 18.20 -22.39 -0.99
N ARG A 218 18.43 -21.22 -1.61
CA ARG A 218 19.49 -20.26 -1.21
C ARG A 218 19.06 -19.25 -0.13
N ILE A 219 17.93 -19.47 0.53
CA ILE A 219 17.31 -18.57 1.51
C ILE A 219 17.74 -18.97 2.93
N THR A 220 17.96 -17.99 3.80
CA THR A 220 18.31 -18.20 5.22
C THR A 220 17.17 -18.86 6.00
N LYS A 221 17.49 -19.92 6.76
CA LYS A 221 16.53 -20.69 7.56
C LYS A 221 15.74 -19.83 8.57
N ASP A 222 16.32 -18.73 9.06
CA ASP A 222 15.74 -17.89 10.11
C ASP A 222 14.51 -17.06 9.65
N SER A 223 14.10 -17.22 8.39
CA SER A 223 13.02 -16.46 7.76
C SER A 223 11.69 -17.25 7.61
N LEU A 224 11.72 -18.58 7.75
CA LEU A 224 10.62 -19.50 7.41
C LEU A 224 9.83 -19.96 8.65
#